data_AF-B8YGQ8-F1
#
_entry.id   AF-B8YGQ8-F1
#
_cell.length_a   1.000
_cell.length_b   1.000
_cell.length_c   1.000
_cell.angle_alpha   90.00
_cell.angle_beta   90.00
_cell.angle_gamma   90.00
#
_symmetry.space_group_name_H-M   'P 1'
#
loop_
_entity.id
_entity.type
_entity.pdbx_description
1 polymer ?
#
loop_
_entity_poly.entity_id
_entity_poly.type
_entity_poly.pdbx_seq_one_letter_code
_entity_poly.pdbx_strand_id
1 'polypeptide(L)'
;ASVGSKIFPTFVSFLKSKDSSDSTEQALLDELKALEEHLKAHGPYINGQNVCSVDMSLAPKLYHLEVALGHFKKWSVPESLSHVRNYMKLLFERESFQKTKAEEKYVIAGW
;
A
#
# COMPACT_ATOMS: atom_id res chain seq x y z
N ALA A 1 12.74 0.34 -13.15
CA ALA A 1 12.35 0.62 -11.76
C ALA A 1 11.61 -0.59 -11.21
N SER A 2 11.81 -0.98 -9.94
CA SER A 2 11.01 -2.05 -9.33
C SER A 2 9.59 -1.54 -9.06
N VAL A 3 8.57 -2.28 -9.50
CA VAL A 3 7.16 -1.96 -9.28
C VAL A 3 6.90 -1.78 -7.78
N GLY A 4 6.21 -0.69 -7.41
CA GLY A 4 5.84 -0.37 -6.03
C GLY A 4 6.97 0.14 -5.11
N SER A 5 8.21 0.24 -5.59
CA SER A 5 9.36 0.64 -4.75
C SER A 5 9.24 2.04 -4.13
N LYS A 6 8.52 2.95 -4.79
CA LYS A 6 8.33 4.34 -4.33
C LYS A 6 7.05 4.56 -3.52
N ILE A 7 6.19 3.55 -3.37
CA ILE A 7 4.92 3.69 -2.62
C ILE A 7 5.19 4.12 -1.18
N PHE A 8 6.16 3.49 -0.50
CA PHE A 8 6.42 3.82 0.91
C PHE A 8 6.96 5.25 1.11
N PRO A 9 7.99 5.73 0.38
CA PRO A 9 8.43 7.12 0.54
C PRO A 9 7.35 8.14 0.14
N THR A 10 6.52 7.91 -0.89
CA THR A 10 5.42 8.83 -1.23
C THR A 10 4.32 8.80 -0.18
N PHE A 11 3.99 7.63 0.38
CA PHE A 11 3.11 7.51 1.55
C PHE A 11 3.62 8.31 2.74
N VAL A 12 4.88 8.18 3.13
CA VAL A 12 5.45 8.92 4.27
C VAL A 12 5.41 10.43 4.01
N SER A 13 5.71 10.86 2.78
CA SER A 13 5.61 12.26 2.39
C SER A 13 4.17 12.77 2.52
N PHE A 14 3.19 12.03 2.02
CA PHE A 14 1.78 12.39 2.11
C PHE A 14 1.29 12.40 3.55
N LEU A 15 1.66 11.40 4.36
CA LEU A 15 1.27 11.33 5.78
C LEU A 15 1.76 12.57 6.56
N LYS A 16 3.00 13.01 6.32
CA LYS A 16 3.62 14.16 7.01
C LYS A 16 3.20 15.52 6.46
N SER A 17 2.64 15.56 5.25
CA SER A 17 2.14 16.78 4.62
C SER A 17 1.05 17.41 5.49
N LYS A 18 1.17 18.73 5.70
CA LYS A 18 0.17 19.57 6.39
C LYS A 18 -0.63 20.43 5.42
N ASP A 19 -0.19 20.52 4.17
CA ASP A 19 -0.78 21.35 3.14
C ASP A 19 -1.52 20.47 2.14
N SER A 20 -2.84 20.66 2.02
CA SER A 20 -3.65 19.92 1.06
C SER A 20 -3.33 20.27 -0.41
N SER A 21 -2.54 21.31 -0.66
CA SER A 21 -2.09 21.70 -1.98
C SER A 21 -0.68 21.21 -2.33
N ASP A 22 0.04 20.61 -1.37
CA ASP A 22 1.30 19.95 -1.69
C ASP A 22 0.99 18.64 -2.44
N SER A 23 1.59 18.44 -3.61
CA SER A 23 1.25 17.39 -4.57
C SER A 23 1.57 15.95 -4.08
N THR A 24 1.73 15.76 -2.78
CA THR A 24 2.14 14.51 -2.13
C THR A 24 1.06 13.43 -2.25
N GLU A 25 -0.22 13.79 -2.16
CA GLU A 25 -1.32 12.85 -2.43
C GLU A 25 -1.27 12.35 -3.87
N GLN A 26 -1.13 13.26 -4.83
CA GLN A 26 -1.06 12.91 -6.25
C GLN A 26 0.15 12.01 -6.54
N ALA A 27 1.30 12.29 -5.92
CA ALA A 27 2.48 11.45 -6.06
C ALA A 27 2.26 10.02 -5.52
N LEU A 28 1.53 9.85 -4.41
CA LEU A 28 1.13 8.53 -3.93
C LEU A 28 0.16 7.85 -4.89
N LEU A 29 -0.84 8.58 -5.40
CA LEU A 29 -1.81 8.06 -6.36
C LEU A 29 -1.15 7.61 -7.66
N ASP A 30 -0.13 8.30 -8.15
CA ASP A 30 0.58 7.93 -9.38
C ASP A 30 1.36 6.62 -9.20
N GLU A 31 2.00 6.42 -8.05
CA GLU A 31 2.67 5.15 -7.73
C GLU A 31 1.67 4.00 -7.54
N LEU A 32 0.50 4.26 -6.96
CA LEU A 32 -0.58 3.26 -6.85
C LEU A 32 -1.20 2.92 -8.21
N LYS A 33 -1.36 3.89 -9.12
CA LYS A 33 -1.81 3.64 -10.50
C LYS A 33 -0.79 2.82 -11.28
N ALA A 34 0.50 3.07 -11.10
CA ALA A 34 1.54 2.25 -11.72
C ALA A 34 1.49 0.79 -11.21
N LEU A 35 1.21 0.58 -9.92
CA LEU A 35 0.99 -0.75 -9.36
C LEU A 35 -0.31 -1.38 -9.90
N GLU A 36 -1.40 -0.62 -10.00
CA GLU A 36 -2.68 -1.07 -10.57
C GLU A 36 -2.50 -1.62 -11.99
N GLU A 37 -1.86 -0.87 -12.89
CA GLU A 37 -1.63 -1.31 -14.27
C GLU A 37 -0.74 -2.55 -14.33
N HIS A 38 0.26 -2.65 -13.46
CA HIS A 38 1.10 -3.86 -13.38
C HIS A 38 0.30 -5.09 -12.94
N LEU A 39 -0.50 -4.97 -11.88
CA LEU A 39 -1.31 -6.05 -11.34
C LEU A 39 -2.43 -6.46 -12.30
N LYS A 40 -3.00 -5.51 -13.04
CA LYS A 40 -3.98 -5.79 -14.09
C LYS A 40 -3.39 -6.63 -15.22
N ALA A 41 -2.14 -6.38 -15.60
CA ALA A 41 -1.47 -7.11 -16.67
C ALA A 41 -0.87 -8.46 -16.22
N HIS A 42 -0.41 -8.56 -14.97
CA HIS A 42 0.44 -9.68 -14.52
C HIS A 42 -0.02 -10.34 -13.21
N GLY A 43 -1.16 -9.93 -12.64
CA GLY A 43 -1.62 -10.37 -11.33
C GLY A 43 -2.00 -11.85 -11.21
N PRO A 44 -2.46 -12.30 -10.02
CA PRO A 44 -2.90 -11.47 -8.90
C PRO A 44 -1.81 -10.95 -7.96
N TYR A 45 -0.60 -11.53 -7.96
CA TYR A 45 0.57 -11.03 -7.22
C TYR A 45 1.56 -10.37 -8.19
N ILE A 46 2.65 -9.77 -7.67
CA ILE A 46 3.62 -9.04 -8.49
C ILE A 46 4.21 -9.89 -9.62
N ASN A 47 4.37 -11.19 -9.41
CA ASN A 47 4.92 -12.13 -10.39
C ASN A 47 3.92 -13.24 -10.79
N GLY A 48 2.64 -12.90 -10.91
CA GLY A 48 1.60 -13.83 -11.34
C GLY A 48 0.90 -14.55 -10.19
N GLN A 49 0.75 -15.86 -10.34
CA GLN A 49 -0.10 -16.68 -9.48
C GLN A 49 0.44 -16.88 -8.06
N ASN A 50 1.77 -16.80 -7.90
CA ASN A 50 2.43 -17.12 -6.64
C ASN A 50 3.08 -15.88 -6.04
N VAL A 51 3.11 -15.86 -4.71
CA VAL A 51 3.78 -14.84 -3.94
C VAL A 51 5.30 -14.94 -4.10
N CYS A 52 5.98 -13.80 -4.15
CA CYS A 52 7.42 -13.67 -4.28
C CYS A 52 8.00 -12.69 -3.23
N SER A 53 9.31 -12.49 -3.28
CA SER A 53 10.02 -11.61 -2.34
C SER A 53 9.55 -10.15 -2.39
N VAL A 54 9.11 -9.68 -3.57
CA VAL A 54 8.60 -8.32 -3.73
C VAL A 54 7.27 -8.15 -3.00
N ASP A 55 6.38 -9.13 -3.09
CA ASP A 55 5.11 -9.12 -2.37
C ASP A 55 5.34 -9.08 -0.84
N MET A 56 6.28 -9.89 -0.34
CA MET A 56 6.66 -9.90 1.08
C MET A 56 7.27 -8.56 1.55
N SER A 57 7.96 -7.84 0.65
CA SER A 57 8.48 -6.50 0.94
C SER A 57 7.39 -5.43 0.93
N LEU A 58 6.38 -5.58 0.07
CA LEU A 58 5.30 -4.59 -0.10
C LEU A 58 4.19 -4.74 0.94
N ALA A 59 3.83 -5.97 1.35
CA ALA A 59 2.76 -6.24 2.29
C ALA A 59 2.81 -5.38 3.57
N PRO A 60 3.91 -5.33 4.35
CA PRO A 60 3.97 -4.49 5.54
C PRO A 60 3.89 -2.99 5.21
N LYS A 61 4.44 -2.55 4.07
CA LYS A 61 4.41 -1.13 3.65
C LYS A 61 2.98 -0.69 3.32
N LEU A 62 2.24 -1.52 2.59
CA LEU A 62 0.83 -1.27 2.24
C LEU A 62 -0.07 -1.31 3.48
N TYR A 63 0.25 -2.15 4.46
CA TYR A 63 -0.48 -2.19 5.72
C TYR A 63 -0.28 -0.92 6.56
N HIS A 64 0.96 -0.43 6.66
CA HIS A 64 1.22 0.85 7.31
C HIS A 64 0.51 2.00 6.58
N LEU A 65 0.49 1.99 5.25
CA LEU A 65 -0.24 2.97 4.44
C LEU A 65 -1.74 2.94 4.78
N GLU A 66 -2.38 1.76 4.76
CA GLU A 66 -3.82 1.60 5.02
C GLU A 66 -4.20 2.11 6.41
N VAL A 67 -3.49 1.65 7.44
CA VAL A 67 -3.81 1.98 8.83
C VAL A 67 -3.51 3.45 9.15
N ALA A 68 -2.32 3.93 8.79
CA ALA A 68 -1.90 5.29 9.16
C ALA A 68 -2.69 6.36 8.39
N LEU A 69 -2.85 6.22 7.07
CA LEU A 69 -3.62 7.20 6.29
C LEU A 69 -5.12 7.16 6.65
N GLY A 70 -5.66 5.98 6.93
CA GLY A 70 -7.04 5.84 7.42
C GLY A 70 -7.24 6.56 8.76
N HIS A 71 -6.29 6.43 9.68
CA HIS A 71 -6.36 7.08 10.99
C HIS A 71 -6.18 8.61 10.91
N PHE A 72 -5.04 9.06 10.37
CA PHE A 72 -4.57 10.44 10.45
C PHE A 72 -5.13 11.35 9.35
N LYS A 73 -5.45 10.81 8.17
CA LYS A 73 -5.93 11.60 7.01
C LYS A 73 -7.35 11.25 6.55
N LYS A 74 -8.00 10.25 7.17
CA LYS A 74 -9.30 9.70 6.72
C LYS A 74 -9.27 9.29 5.23
N TRP A 75 -8.11 8.84 4.80
CA TRP A 75 -7.82 8.51 3.41
C TRP A 75 -7.75 7.01 3.23
N SER A 76 -8.22 6.51 2.09
CA SER A 76 -8.12 5.10 1.71
C SER A 76 -7.82 4.97 0.23
N VAL A 77 -7.24 3.82 -0.18
CA VAL A 77 -6.95 3.55 -1.58
C VAL A 77 -8.24 3.64 -2.41
N PRO A 78 -8.30 4.48 -3.47
CA PRO A 78 -9.52 4.68 -4.25
C PRO A 78 -10.13 3.38 -4.78
N GLU A 79 -11.45 3.31 -4.81
CA GLU A 79 -12.19 2.14 -5.31
C GLU A 79 -11.90 1.82 -6.78
N SER A 80 -11.51 2.84 -7.56
CA SER A 80 -11.10 2.68 -8.96
C SER A 80 -9.82 1.85 -9.13
N LEU A 81 -9.00 1.71 -8.09
CA LEU A 81 -7.79 0.88 -8.08
C LEU A 81 -8.10 -0.53 -7.57
N SER A 82 -8.96 -1.22 -8.31
CA SER A 82 -9.55 -2.49 -7.90
C SER A 82 -8.54 -3.64 -7.80
N HIS A 83 -7.52 -3.68 -8.66
CA HIS A 83 -6.48 -4.71 -8.59
C HIS A 83 -5.56 -4.50 -7.39
N VAL A 84 -5.22 -3.25 -7.06
CA VAL A 84 -4.46 -2.90 -5.84
C VAL A 84 -5.24 -3.30 -4.60
N ARG A 85 -6.53 -2.97 -4.51
CA ARG A 85 -7.37 -3.32 -3.35
C ARG A 85 -7.49 -4.83 -3.19
N ASN A 86 -7.70 -5.57 -4.29
CA ASN A 86 -7.72 -7.03 -4.26
C ASN A 86 -6.36 -7.61 -3.85
N TYR A 87 -5.27 -7.06 -4.37
CA TYR A 87 -3.91 -7.46 -4.00
C TYR A 87 -3.61 -7.25 -2.51
N MET A 88 -3.97 -6.08 -1.95
CA MET A 88 -3.86 -5.81 -0.51
C MET A 88 -4.66 -6.82 0.31
N LYS A 89 -5.91 -7.08 -0.07
CA LYS A 89 -6.76 -8.10 0.57
C LYS A 89 -6.08 -9.47 0.55
N LEU A 90 -5.63 -9.93 -0.61
CA LEU A 90 -4.96 -11.22 -0.77
C LEU A 90 -3.71 -11.34 0.10
N LEU A 91 -2.89 -10.28 0.17
CA LEU A 91 -1.69 -10.26 1.02
C LEU A 91 -2.04 -10.30 2.51
N PHE A 92 -3.03 -9.50 2.92
CA PHE A 92 -3.38 -9.38 4.33
C PHE A 92 -4.08 -10.65 4.84
N GLU A 93 -4.87 -11.33 4.02
CA GLU A 93 -5.54 -12.59 4.40
C GLU A 93 -4.58 -13.78 4.58
N ARG A 94 -3.33 -13.67 4.13
CA ARG A 94 -2.34 -14.75 4.30
C ARG A 94 -2.09 -15.05 5.77
N GLU A 95 -2.05 -16.33 6.12
CA GLU A 95 -1.70 -16.80 7.47
C GLU A 95 -0.36 -16.21 7.95
N SER A 96 0.65 -16.17 7.07
CA SER A 96 1.95 -15.60 7.39
C SER A 96 1.85 -14.12 7.79
N PHE A 97 1.01 -13.35 7.09
CA PHE A 97 0.82 -11.94 7.39
C PHE A 97 0.02 -11.75 8.68
N GLN A 98 -1.06 -12.50 8.86
CA GLN A 98 -1.88 -12.46 10.08
C GLN A 98 -1.07 -12.79 11.35
N LYS A 99 -0.11 -13.73 11.25
CA LYS A 99 0.78 -14.10 12.37
C LYS A 99 1.84 -13.05 12.69
N THR A 100 2.17 -12.15 11.76
CA THR A 100 3.29 -11.21 11.92
C THR A 100 2.89 -9.74 11.92
N LYS A 101 1.67 -9.39 11.52
CA LYS A 101 1.21 -8.00 11.49
C LYS A 101 1.16 -7.44 12.91
N ALA A 102 1.56 -6.18 13.07
CA ALA A 102 1.33 -5.46 14.31
C ALA A 102 -0.17 -5.14 14.46
N GLU A 103 -0.66 -5.05 15.70
CA GLU A 103 -2.00 -4.51 15.92
C GLU A 103 -2.06 -3.04 15.47
N GLU A 104 -3.19 -2.61 14.92
CA GLU A 104 -3.37 -1.27 14.37
C GLU A 104 -3.04 -0.17 15.38
N LYS A 105 -3.41 -0.35 16.66
CA LYS A 105 -3.10 0.60 17.74
C LYS A 105 -1.59 0.85 17.89
N TYR A 106 -0.76 -0.16 17.65
CA TYR A 106 0.70 -0.03 17.74
C TYR A 106 1.30 0.54 16.45
N VAL A 107 0.67 0.29 15.29
CA VAL A 107 1.05 0.98 14.04
C VAL A 107 0.78 2.47 14.19
N ILE A 108 -0.42 2.85 14.63
CA ILE A 108 -0.82 4.24 14.84
C ILE A 108 0.10 4.94 15.84
N ALA A 109 0.37 4.31 16.99
CA ALA A 109 1.26 4.89 18.00
C ALA A 109 2.73 5.02 17.55
N GLY A 110 3.14 4.25 16.52
CA GLY A 110 4.49 4.30 15.98
C GLY A 110 4.70 5.36 14.89
N TRP A 111 3.63 5.95 14.35
CA TRP A 111 3.66 7.02 13.35
C TRP A 111 3.45 8.39 13.99
#